data_AF-A0A392MHX2-F1
#
_entry.id   AF-A0A392MHX2-F1
#
_cell.length_a   1.000
_cell.length_b   1.000
_cell.length_c   1.000
_cell.angle_alpha   90.00
_cell.angle_beta   90.00
_cell.angle_gamma   90.00
#
_symmetry.space_group_name_H-M   'P 1'
#
loop_
_entity.id
_entity.type
_entity.pdbx_description
1 polymer ?
#
loop_
_entity_poly.entity_id
_entity_poly.type
_entity_poly.pdbx_seq_one_letter_code
_entity_poly.pdbx_strand_id
1 'polypeptide(L)'
;MIMLLFVEVASNKVKPKHVPLPAEKRQEVPSLKRRKIGPVENSFNLENKDNLRGEWTPYSVGSNFTPHIITVNAGEDVTMKVISFSQQGPRALCILSANGVIKSVTLRQPDSSGGTLTYEGLFEILSLSGSFTPNESGGTRSRSGGMSVSLASPDGRVVGGGVAGLLVAASPVQ
;
A
#
# COMPACT_ATOMS: atom_id res chain seq x y z
N MET A 1 -6.94 -4.49 19.78
CA MET A 1 -8.18 -4.11 19.05
C MET A 1 -7.79 -3.69 17.63
N ILE A 2 -8.49 -4.06 16.53
CA ILE A 2 -8.04 -3.63 15.20
C ILE A 2 -8.60 -2.23 15.06
N MET A 3 -7.76 -1.26 15.39
CA MET A 3 -8.15 0.13 15.32
C MET A 3 -7.90 0.61 13.90
N LEU A 4 -8.99 0.86 13.18
CA LEU A 4 -8.97 1.40 11.85
C LEU A 4 -9.27 2.90 11.89
N LEU A 5 -8.55 3.65 11.09
CA LEU A 5 -8.74 5.09 10.91
C LEU A 5 -9.19 5.33 9.48
N PHE A 6 -10.43 5.81 9.31
CA PHE A 6 -10.83 6.32 8.00
C PHE A 6 -10.27 7.71 7.78
N VAL A 7 -9.69 7.92 6.59
CA VAL A 7 -9.12 9.19 6.15
C VAL A 7 -9.83 9.61 4.87
N GLU A 8 -10.36 10.83 4.86
CA GLU A 8 -10.90 11.42 3.63
C GLU A 8 -9.75 11.72 2.67
N VAL A 9 -9.80 11.14 1.47
CA VAL A 9 -8.79 11.40 0.45
C VAL A 9 -9.28 12.56 -0.41
N ALA A 10 -8.58 13.69 -0.38
CA ALA A 10 -8.84 14.78 -1.31
C ALA A 10 -8.63 14.27 -2.75
N SER A 11 -9.70 14.15 -3.53
CA SER A 11 -9.60 13.80 -4.94
C SER A 11 -8.92 14.94 -5.70
N ASN A 12 -7.64 14.77 -6.03
CA ASN A 12 -6.95 15.70 -6.92
C ASN A 12 -7.36 15.36 -8.37
N LYS A 13 -8.44 16.00 -8.85
CA LYS A 13 -8.89 15.88 -10.25
C LYS A 13 -7.87 16.58 -11.17
N VAL A 14 -6.74 15.95 -11.44
CA VAL A 14 -5.85 16.38 -12.52
C VAL A 14 -6.58 16.06 -13.83
N LYS A 15 -7.16 17.08 -14.49
CA LYS A 15 -7.68 16.90 -15.85
C LYS A 15 -6.52 16.48 -16.74
N PRO A 16 -6.62 15.37 -17.50
CA PRO A 16 -5.60 15.02 -18.47
C PRO A 16 -5.48 16.18 -19.46
N LYS A 17 -4.30 16.81 -19.53
CA LYS A 17 -4.00 17.75 -20.59
C LYS A 17 -3.96 16.93 -21.88
N HIS A 18 -4.84 17.23 -22.83
CA HIS A 18 -4.78 16.65 -24.16
C HIS A 18 -3.48 17.12 -24.83
N VAL A 19 -2.46 16.26 -24.83
CA VAL A 19 -1.25 16.46 -25.63
C VAL A 19 -1.55 15.90 -27.02
N PRO A 20 -1.61 16.71 -28.09
CA PRO A 20 -1.80 16.20 -29.42
C PRO A 20 -0.62 15.28 -29.79
N LEU A 21 -0.92 14.08 -30.28
CA LEU A 21 0.09 13.16 -30.82
C LEU A 21 0.75 13.80 -32.06
N PRO A 22 2.08 13.91 -32.13
CA PRO A 22 2.74 14.35 -33.36
C PRO A 22 2.57 13.29 -34.45
N ALA A 23 2.26 13.74 -35.67
CA ALA A 23 2.08 12.88 -36.83
C ALA A 23 3.38 12.13 -37.18
N GLU A 24 3.25 10.82 -37.36
CA GLU A 24 4.32 9.88 -37.70
C GLU A 24 4.83 10.14 -39.13
N LYS A 25 6.06 10.63 -39.28
CA LYS A 25 6.79 10.59 -40.57
C LYS A 25 7.66 9.34 -40.59
N ARG A 26 7.33 8.41 -41.49
CA ARG A 26 8.17 7.25 -41.84
C ARG A 26 9.50 7.72 -42.42
N GLN A 27 10.62 7.32 -41.80
CA GLN A 27 11.94 7.30 -42.42
C GLN A 27 12.67 5.99 -42.10
N GLU A 28 13.38 5.53 -43.12
CA GLU A 28 14.02 4.24 -43.34
C GLU A 28 15.23 3.98 -42.41
N VAL A 29 15.49 2.71 -42.10
CA VAL A 29 16.46 2.25 -41.08
C VAL A 29 17.88 2.14 -41.66
N PRO A 30 18.91 2.81 -41.09
CA PRO A 30 20.30 2.42 -41.32
C PRO A 30 20.90 1.66 -40.13
N SER A 31 21.90 0.86 -40.46
CA SER A 31 22.50 -0.26 -39.73
C SER A 31 23.28 0.08 -38.45
N LEU A 32 23.29 -0.90 -37.54
CA LEU A 32 23.94 -0.90 -36.23
C LEU A 32 25.42 -0.48 -36.26
N LYS A 33 25.81 0.50 -35.42
CA LYS A 33 27.21 0.69 -35.01
C LYS A 33 27.33 0.81 -33.50
N ARG A 34 27.93 -0.23 -32.90
CA ARG A 34 28.24 -0.42 -31.47
C ARG A 34 29.08 0.75 -30.92
N ARG A 35 28.63 1.40 -29.83
CA ARG A 35 29.45 2.34 -29.03
C ARG A 35 29.37 2.02 -27.54
N LYS A 36 30.49 2.25 -26.87
CA LYS A 36 30.85 1.85 -25.50
C LYS A 36 30.04 2.61 -24.44
N ILE A 37 29.76 1.93 -23.33
CA ILE A 37 29.08 2.47 -22.14
C ILE A 37 30.09 3.31 -21.33
N GLY A 38 29.76 4.58 -21.07
CA GLY A 38 30.45 5.44 -20.09
C GLY A 38 29.68 5.52 -18.76
N PRO A 39 30.26 6.09 -17.69
CA PRO A 39 29.73 5.98 -16.34
C PRO A 39 28.44 6.80 -16.14
N VAL A 40 27.53 6.28 -15.32
CA VAL A 40 26.33 6.99 -14.84
C VAL A 40 26.71 7.88 -13.65
N GLU A 41 26.58 9.20 -13.81
CA GLU A 41 26.59 10.14 -12.70
C GLU A 41 25.15 10.52 -12.33
N ASN A 42 24.83 10.36 -11.04
CA ASN A 42 23.59 10.85 -10.43
C ASN A 42 23.68 12.36 -10.26
N SER A 43 22.73 13.11 -10.81
CA SER A 43 22.56 14.54 -10.53
C SER A 43 21.07 14.84 -10.34
N PHE A 44 20.65 14.95 -9.07
CA PHE A 44 19.37 15.56 -8.73
C PHE A 44 19.57 17.08 -8.74
N ASN A 45 19.10 17.74 -9.81
CA ASN A 45 19.01 19.20 -9.86
C ASN A 45 17.72 19.66 -9.17
N LEU A 46 17.86 20.41 -8.07
CA LEU A 46 16.77 21.17 -7.44
C LEU A 46 16.98 22.65 -7.74
N GLU A 47 16.55 23.11 -8.91
CA GLU A 47 16.29 24.53 -9.14
C GLU A 47 15.06 24.68 -10.02
N ASN A 48 13.97 25.16 -9.40
CA ASN A 48 13.01 26.06 -10.03
C ASN A 48 12.21 26.76 -8.92
N LYS A 49 12.84 27.81 -8.40
CA LYS A 49 12.16 28.92 -7.75
C LYS A 49 11.61 29.77 -8.90
N ASP A 50 10.29 30.00 -8.89
CA ASP A 50 9.56 31.14 -9.51
C ASP A 50 8.18 30.69 -10.03
N ASN A 51 7.19 30.72 -9.14
CA ASN A 51 5.79 31.09 -9.42
C ASN A 51 4.95 31.05 -8.12
N LEU A 52 5.30 31.91 -7.17
CA LEU A 52 4.51 32.17 -5.96
C LEU A 52 3.43 33.21 -6.27
N ARG A 53 2.30 32.78 -6.87
CA ARG A 53 1.01 33.51 -6.79
C ARG A 53 -0.20 32.66 -7.23
N GLY A 54 -0.20 31.38 -6.85
CA GLY A 54 -1.42 30.57 -6.76
C GLY A 54 -1.74 30.41 -5.29
N GLU A 55 -2.93 30.81 -4.90
CA GLU A 55 -3.53 30.65 -3.58
C GLU A 55 -3.20 29.27 -2.98
N TRP A 56 -2.33 29.24 -1.97
CA TRP A 56 -2.21 28.08 -1.09
C TRP A 56 -3.50 28.02 -0.29
N THR A 57 -4.54 27.43 -0.87
CA THR A 57 -5.64 26.93 -0.04
C THR A 57 -5.01 25.92 0.90
N PRO A 58 -5.15 26.07 2.23
CA PRO A 58 -4.72 25.03 3.14
C PRO A 58 -5.52 23.79 2.75
N TYR A 59 -4.86 22.83 2.09
CA TYR A 59 -5.36 21.47 2.03
C TYR A 59 -5.66 21.11 3.48
N SER A 60 -6.94 20.98 3.83
CA SER A 60 -7.33 20.70 5.20
C SER A 60 -6.83 19.30 5.54
N VAL A 61 -5.63 19.23 6.12
CA VAL A 61 -5.05 18.01 6.66
C VAL A 61 -5.77 17.76 7.97
N GLY A 62 -6.88 17.04 7.92
CA GLY A 62 -7.51 16.49 9.11
C GLY A 62 -8.69 17.29 9.65
N SER A 63 -9.89 16.80 9.33
CA SER A 63 -11.05 17.08 10.18
C SER A 63 -12.04 15.91 10.30
N ASN A 64 -11.83 14.77 9.63
CA ASN A 64 -12.77 13.64 9.69
C ASN A 64 -12.04 12.29 9.84
N PHE A 65 -11.40 12.09 10.98
CA PHE A 65 -10.94 10.78 11.41
C PHE A 65 -12.08 10.06 12.13
N THR A 66 -12.57 8.96 11.56
CA THR A 66 -13.55 8.12 12.25
C THR A 66 -12.88 6.81 12.68
N PRO A 67 -12.51 6.65 13.96
CA PRO A 67 -11.99 5.38 14.44
C PRO A 67 -13.07 4.31 14.32
N HIS A 68 -12.71 3.13 13.85
CA HIS A 68 -13.59 1.96 13.78
C HIS A 68 -12.88 0.75 14.34
N ILE A 69 -13.66 -0.13 14.96
CA ILE A 69 -13.19 -1.40 15.50
C ILE A 69 -13.77 -2.49 14.63
N ILE A 70 -12.91 -3.38 14.13
CA ILE A 70 -13.34 -4.63 13.53
C ILE A 70 -12.85 -5.81 14.38
N THR A 71 -13.66 -6.85 14.46
CA THR A 71 -13.30 -8.12 15.09
C THR A 71 -13.27 -9.20 14.01
N VAL A 72 -12.16 -9.94 13.96
CA VAL A 72 -11.95 -11.10 13.09
C VAL A 72 -12.04 -12.34 13.97
N ASN A 73 -12.89 -13.29 13.63
CA ASN A 73 -13.06 -14.50 14.43
C ASN A 73 -11.93 -15.50 14.16
N ALA A 74 -11.76 -16.47 15.06
CA ALA A 74 -10.84 -17.58 14.84
C ALA A 74 -11.14 -18.30 13.51
N GLY A 75 -10.10 -18.58 12.74
CA GLY A 75 -10.18 -19.22 11.42
C GLY A 75 -10.45 -18.28 10.25
N GLU A 76 -10.82 -17.02 10.49
CA GLU A 76 -11.03 -16.02 9.43
C GLU A 76 -9.71 -15.35 8.99
N ASP A 77 -9.71 -14.83 7.76
CA ASP A 77 -8.61 -14.04 7.20
C ASP A 77 -8.76 -12.56 7.56
N VAL A 78 -7.79 -12.03 8.31
CA VAL A 78 -7.71 -10.64 8.74
C VAL A 78 -7.58 -9.70 7.54
N THR A 79 -6.74 -10.03 6.57
CA THR A 79 -6.51 -9.23 5.36
C THR A 79 -7.81 -9.09 4.57
N MET A 80 -8.51 -10.21 4.38
CA MET A 80 -9.79 -10.21 3.67
C MET A 80 -10.82 -9.33 4.38
N LYS A 81 -10.96 -9.46 5.70
CA LYS A 81 -11.94 -8.67 6.48
C LYS A 81 -11.65 -7.17 6.42
N VAL A 82 -10.37 -6.77 6.52
CA VAL A 82 -9.95 -5.37 6.37
C VAL A 82 -10.25 -4.84 4.97
N ILE A 83 -9.95 -5.63 3.92
CA ILE A 83 -10.22 -5.23 2.53
C ILE A 83 -11.72 -5.08 2.30
N SER A 84 -12.54 -6.05 2.69
CA SER A 84 -14.00 -5.98 2.59
C SER A 84 -14.57 -4.76 3.32
N PHE A 85 -14.04 -4.47 4.52
CA PHE A 85 -14.45 -3.29 5.28
C PHE A 85 -14.04 -1.98 4.59
N SER A 86 -12.83 -1.93 4.00
CA SER A 86 -12.38 -0.76 3.25
C SER A 86 -13.30 -0.43 2.06
N GLN A 87 -13.98 -1.42 1.48
CA GLN A 87 -14.84 -1.22 0.30
C GLN A 87 -16.16 -0.50 0.62
N GLN A 88 -16.57 -0.42 1.88
CA GLN A 88 -17.88 0.11 2.30
C GLN A 88 -18.09 1.61 2.04
N GLY A 89 -17.02 2.39 1.80
CA GLY A 89 -17.14 3.83 1.57
C GLY A 89 -15.97 4.42 0.77
N PRO A 90 -16.04 5.67 0.28
CA PRO A 90 -15.02 6.29 -0.58
C PRO A 90 -13.75 6.75 0.16
N ARG A 91 -13.65 6.45 1.45
CA ARG A 91 -12.54 6.88 2.30
C ARG A 91 -11.36 5.93 2.21
N ALA A 92 -10.15 6.44 2.40
CA ALA A 92 -9.00 5.60 2.70
C ALA A 92 -9.12 5.05 4.13
N LEU A 93 -8.39 3.97 4.39
CA LEU A 93 -8.30 3.31 5.67
C LEU A 93 -6.82 3.19 6.06
N CYS A 94 -6.51 3.45 7.32
CA CYS A 94 -5.22 3.19 7.94
C CYS A 94 -5.41 2.26 9.14
N ILE A 95 -4.57 1.24 9.27
CA ILE A 95 -4.56 0.32 10.41
C ILE A 95 -3.59 0.89 11.44
N LEU A 96 -4.10 1.21 12.63
CA LEU A 96 -3.33 1.82 13.71
C LEU A 96 -2.77 0.79 14.69
N SER A 97 -3.51 -0.28 14.95
CA SER A 97 -3.12 -1.35 15.85
C SER A 97 -3.94 -2.61 15.57
N ALA A 98 -3.47 -3.75 16.08
CA ALA A 98 -4.25 -4.97 16.25
C ALA A 98 -3.66 -5.82 17.38
N ASN A 99 -4.50 -6.58 18.08
CA ASN A 99 -4.09 -7.56 19.10
C ASN A 99 -4.76 -8.91 18.84
N GLY A 100 -4.11 -9.98 19.26
CA GLY A 100 -4.64 -11.33 19.14
C GLY A 100 -3.58 -12.31 18.66
N VAL A 101 -4.02 -13.52 18.34
CA VAL A 101 -3.13 -14.62 17.93
C VAL A 101 -3.40 -15.01 16.49
N ILE A 102 -2.34 -15.16 15.71
CA ILE A 102 -2.34 -15.60 14.31
C ILE A 102 -1.93 -17.08 14.25
N LYS A 103 -2.62 -17.87 13.44
CA LYS A 103 -2.30 -19.30 13.23
C LYS A 103 -1.40 -19.53 12.00
N SER A 104 -1.51 -18.67 11.00
CA SER A 104 -0.82 -18.80 9.72
C SER A 104 -0.70 -17.43 9.06
N VAL A 105 0.49 -17.11 8.55
CA VAL A 105 0.77 -15.87 7.83
C VAL A 105 1.66 -16.11 6.62
N THR A 106 1.35 -15.49 5.49
CA THR A 106 2.22 -15.45 4.31
C THR A 106 2.89 -14.09 4.16
N LEU A 107 4.22 -14.05 4.27
CA LEU A 107 5.04 -12.84 4.21
C LEU A 107 5.87 -12.78 2.91
N ARG A 108 6.17 -11.57 2.44
CA ARG A 108 7.16 -11.35 1.36
C ARG A 108 8.56 -11.66 1.88
N GLN A 109 9.34 -12.42 1.12
CA GLN A 109 10.72 -12.70 1.44
C GLN A 109 11.60 -11.47 1.12
N PRO A 110 12.46 -11.02 2.06
CA PRO A 110 13.36 -9.88 1.83
C PRO A 110 14.41 -10.13 0.74
N ASP A 111 14.89 -11.37 0.63
CA ASP A 111 16.10 -11.72 -0.13
C ASP A 111 15.83 -12.51 -1.42
N SER A 112 14.55 -12.68 -1.77
CA SER A 112 14.10 -13.49 -2.90
C SER A 112 13.62 -12.60 -4.04
N SER A 113 13.69 -13.08 -5.28
CA SER A 113 13.20 -12.39 -6.49
C SER A 113 11.67 -12.31 -6.54
N GLY A 114 11.04 -11.80 -5.48
CA GLY A 114 9.58 -11.68 -5.32
C GLY A 114 8.90 -12.86 -4.65
N GLY A 115 9.64 -13.77 -4.00
CA GLY A 115 9.08 -14.93 -3.32
C GLY A 115 8.27 -14.60 -2.06
N THR A 116 7.39 -15.51 -1.67
CA THR A 116 6.63 -15.47 -0.41
C THR A 116 6.93 -16.68 0.44
N LEU A 117 6.89 -16.53 1.77
CA LEU A 117 7.04 -17.62 2.72
C LEU A 117 5.86 -17.64 3.69
N THR A 118 5.30 -18.83 3.91
CA THR A 118 4.21 -19.04 4.87
C THR A 118 4.77 -19.60 6.17
N TYR A 119 4.40 -18.97 7.28
CA TYR A 119 4.68 -19.40 8.64
C TYR A 119 3.40 -19.92 9.27
N GLU A 120 3.45 -21.12 9.84
CA GLU A 120 2.34 -21.72 10.59
C GLU A 120 2.77 -22.00 12.03
N GLY A 121 1.85 -21.80 12.98
CA GLY A 121 2.14 -21.81 14.41
C GLY A 121 1.20 -20.86 15.15
N LEU A 122 1.35 -20.70 16.46
CA LEU A 122 0.56 -19.73 17.22
C LEU A 122 1.42 -18.52 17.52
N PHE A 123 1.11 -17.38 16.91
CA PHE A 123 1.92 -16.19 17.06
C PHE A 123 1.11 -15.02 17.62
N GLU A 124 1.63 -14.37 18.65
CA GLU A 124 1.03 -13.14 19.19
C GLU A 124 1.33 -11.96 18.27
N ILE A 125 0.32 -11.13 18.00
CA ILE A 125 0.50 -9.90 17.23
C ILE A 125 1.22 -8.88 18.12
N LEU A 126 2.43 -8.49 17.70
CA LEU A 126 3.15 -7.37 18.31
C LEU A 126 2.77 -6.04 17.65
N SER A 127 2.62 -6.07 16.32
CA SER A 127 2.15 -4.91 15.57
C SER A 127 1.48 -5.35 14.27
N LEU A 128 0.42 -4.64 13.89
CA LEU A 128 -0.20 -4.71 12.57
C LEU A 128 -0.40 -3.30 12.08
N SER A 129 0.13 -3.01 10.89
CA SER A 129 0.01 -1.71 10.26
C SER A 129 -0.30 -1.87 8.77
N GLY A 130 -0.84 -0.84 8.16
CA GLY A 130 -1.19 -0.87 6.75
C GLY A 130 -2.12 0.25 6.36
N SER A 131 -2.32 0.41 5.05
CA SER A 131 -3.32 1.34 4.54
C SER A 131 -3.92 0.83 3.24
N PHE A 132 -5.15 1.27 2.97
CA PHE A 132 -5.89 0.97 1.76
C PHE A 132 -6.56 2.25 1.24
N THR A 133 -6.16 2.68 0.05
CA THR A 133 -6.67 3.89 -0.60
C THR A 133 -7.63 3.50 -1.72
N PRO A 134 -8.80 4.16 -1.86
CA PRO A 134 -9.68 3.89 -3.00
C PRO A 134 -8.97 4.26 -4.30
N ASN A 135 -9.08 3.38 -5.29
CA ASN A 135 -8.62 3.63 -6.64
C ASN A 135 -9.78 3.34 -7.61
N GLU A 136 -10.04 4.28 -8.52
CA GLU A 136 -11.10 4.17 -9.52
C GLU A 136 -10.47 4.27 -10.91
N SER A 137 -10.49 3.14 -11.63
CA SER A 137 -9.99 3.07 -13.01
C SER A 137 -11.04 2.41 -13.88
N GLY A 138 -11.53 3.14 -14.89
CA GLY A 138 -12.46 2.59 -15.88
C GLY A 138 -13.76 2.03 -15.31
N GLY A 139 -14.32 2.66 -14.28
CA GLY A 139 -15.58 2.23 -13.64
C GLY A 139 -15.45 1.05 -12.68
N THR A 140 -14.25 0.49 -12.50
CA THR A 140 -13.98 -0.54 -11.49
C THR A 140 -13.43 0.10 -10.22
N ARG A 141 -14.09 -0.16 -9.08
CA ARG A 141 -13.65 0.29 -7.76
C ARG A 141 -12.67 -0.71 -7.18
N SER A 142 -11.43 -0.29 -6.97
CA SER A 142 -10.35 -1.10 -6.39
C SER A 142 -9.72 -0.40 -5.19
N ARG A 143 -8.78 -1.09 -4.54
CA ARG A 143 -7.99 -0.55 -3.43
C ARG A 143 -6.52 -0.77 -3.73
N SER A 144 -5.73 0.28 -3.57
CA SER A 144 -4.27 0.18 -3.54
C SER A 144 -3.79 0.21 -2.09
N GLY A 145 -2.69 -0.48 -1.81
CA GLY A 145 -2.09 -0.52 -0.47
C GLY A 145 -1.70 -1.92 -0.03
N GLY A 146 -1.57 -2.10 1.27
CA GLY A 146 -1.11 -3.36 1.84
C GLY A 146 -0.96 -3.30 3.36
N MET A 147 -0.56 -4.43 3.93
CA MET A 147 -0.40 -4.63 5.36
C MET A 147 0.99 -5.20 5.65
N SER A 148 1.52 -4.83 6.82
CA SER A 148 2.73 -5.40 7.39
C SER A 148 2.45 -5.82 8.83
N VAL A 149 3.11 -6.87 9.27
CA VAL A 149 2.91 -7.44 10.62
C VAL A 149 4.23 -7.80 11.26
N SER A 150 4.29 -7.73 12.59
CA SER A 150 5.32 -8.35 13.41
C SER A 150 4.65 -9.25 14.44
N LEU A 151 5.16 -10.47 14.55
CA LEU A 151 4.56 -11.57 15.30
C LEU A 151 5.60 -12.20 16.22
N ALA A 152 5.22 -12.50 17.46
CA ALA A 152 6.04 -13.25 18.41
C ALA A 152 5.60 -14.71 18.47
N SER A 153 6.55 -15.61 18.29
CA SER A 153 6.39 -17.04 18.60
C SER A 153 6.48 -17.28 20.12
N PRO A 154 5.91 -18.38 20.64
CA PRO A 154 5.99 -18.72 22.06
C PRO A 154 7.41 -19.02 22.54
N ASP A 155 8.33 -19.31 21.61
CA ASP A 155 9.76 -19.51 21.88
C ASP A 155 10.56 -18.19 21.96
N GLY A 156 9.89 -17.04 21.89
CA GLY A 156 10.50 -15.71 21.97
C GLY A 156 11.07 -15.18 20.65
N ARG A 157 10.93 -15.91 19.54
CA ARG A 157 11.36 -15.42 18.22
C ARG A 157 10.34 -14.45 17.62
N VAL A 158 10.84 -13.47 16.87
CA VAL A 158 10.00 -12.51 16.14
C VAL A 158 10.13 -12.74 14.65
N VAL A 159 8.99 -12.83 13.96
CA VAL A 159 8.90 -12.85 12.49
C VAL A 159 8.05 -11.69 12.02
N GLY A 160 8.34 -11.13 10.84
CA GLY A 160 7.57 -10.01 10.34
C GLY A 160 7.92 -9.61 8.92
N GLY A 161 7.10 -8.75 8.34
CA GLY A 161 7.23 -8.29 6.97
C GLY A 161 5.91 -7.89 6.35
N GLY A 162 5.94 -7.58 5.05
CA GLY A 162 4.74 -7.30 4.28
C GLY A 162 3.91 -8.57 4.07
N VAL A 163 2.63 -8.51 4.39
CA VAL A 163 1.66 -9.60 4.19
C VAL A 163 1.37 -9.71 2.69
N ALA A 164 1.56 -10.90 2.12
CA ALA A 164 1.39 -11.17 0.69
C ALA A 164 0.37 -12.28 0.37
N GLY A 165 -0.25 -12.85 1.40
CA GLY A 165 -1.26 -13.89 1.27
C GLY A 165 -2.15 -13.92 2.50
N LEU A 166 -2.45 -15.13 2.96
CA LEU A 166 -3.34 -15.34 4.11
C LEU A 166 -2.74 -14.76 5.39
N LEU A 167 -3.60 -14.20 6.23
CA LEU A 167 -3.31 -13.83 7.61
C LEU A 167 -4.45 -14.34 8.50
N VAL A 168 -4.34 -15.60 8.93
CA VAL A 168 -5.46 -16.32 9.54
C VAL A 168 -5.42 -16.22 11.06
N ALA A 169 -6.53 -15.80 11.65
CA ALA A 169 -6.69 -15.69 13.10
C ALA A 169 -6.74 -17.07 13.78
N ALA A 170 -6.03 -17.24 14.90
CA ALA A 170 -6.12 -18.41 15.78
C ALA A 170 -7.20 -18.22 16.87
N SER A 171 -7.39 -16.97 17.29
CA SER A 171 -8.37 -16.50 18.28
C SER A 171 -8.99 -15.21 17.76
N PRO A 172 -10.04 -14.66 18.39
CA PRO A 172 -10.55 -13.35 18.00
C PRO A 172 -9.43 -12.30 17.91
N VAL A 173 -9.20 -11.79 16.70
CA VAL A 173 -8.29 -10.67 16.47
C VAL A 173 -9.13 -9.41 16.44
N GLN A 174 -8.81 -8.56 17.39
CA GLN A 174 -9.13 -7.16 17.38
C GLN A 174 -7.72 -6.67 17.59
#